data_AF-A0A1H4I4Y7-F1
#
_entry.id   AF-A0A1H4I4Y7-F1
#
_cell.length_a   1.000
_cell.length_b   1.000
_cell.length_c   1.000
_cell.angle_alpha   90.00
_cell.angle_beta   90.00
_cell.angle_gamma   90.00
#
_symmetry.space_group_name_H-M   'P 1'
#
loop_
_entity.id
_entity.type
_entity.pdbx_description
1 polymer ?
#
loop_
_entity_poly.entity_id
_entity_poly.type
_entity_poly.pdbx_seq_one_letter_code
_entity_poly.pdbx_strand_id
1 'polypeptide(L)'
;MTSAADKVRASAERARMQVAAQPQPGEEQEPVAAPPATRVREEEPRKPAVRAVPVIPPRQKDIRKNVDLSPDQNDRLGDWQRAAARELGVARVTAQDVLVALVERLLADSDLSEQVKKDLHNARF
;
A
#
# COMPACT_ATOMS: atom_id res chain seq x y z
N MET A 1 -39.17 -6.76 5.23
CA MET A 1 -38.08 -6.04 4.52
C MET A 1 -36.90 -5.94 5.49
N THR A 2 -35.84 -6.71 5.28
CA THR A 2 -34.72 -6.83 6.24
C THR A 2 -33.66 -5.77 5.94
N SER A 3 -33.40 -4.92 6.95
CA SER A 3 -32.55 -3.73 6.87
C SER A 3 -31.07 -4.09 6.67
N ALA A 4 -30.30 -3.20 6.03
CA ALA A 4 -28.87 -3.37 5.74
C ALA A 4 -28.01 -3.63 7.00
N ALA A 5 -28.48 -3.20 8.18
CA ALA A 5 -27.83 -3.46 9.46
C ALA A 5 -27.80 -4.95 9.85
N ASP A 6 -28.82 -5.73 9.45
CA ASP A 6 -28.90 -7.16 9.76
C ASP A 6 -27.85 -7.98 8.99
N LYS A 7 -27.54 -7.57 7.75
CA LYS A 7 -26.54 -8.25 6.91
C LYS A 7 -25.12 -8.12 7.47
N VAL A 8 -24.81 -7.02 8.16
CA VAL A 8 -23.47 -6.76 8.74
C VAL A 8 -23.25 -7.62 9.99
N ARG A 9 -24.26 -7.77 10.85
CA ARG A 9 -24.16 -8.63 12.04
C ARG A 9 -24.03 -10.11 11.66
N ALA A 10 -24.76 -10.57 10.64
CA ALA A 10 -24.71 -11.96 10.18
C ALA A 10 -23.34 -12.39 9.60
N SER A 11 -22.60 -11.47 8.95
CA SER A 11 -21.24 -11.77 8.45
C SER A 11 -20.19 -11.81 9.56
N ALA A 12 -20.33 -10.98 10.61
CA ALA A 12 -19.40 -10.97 11.74
C ALA A 12 -19.45 -12.27 12.56
N GLU A 13 -20.62 -12.91 12.64
CA GLU A 13 -20.79 -14.18 13.37
C GLU A 13 -20.19 -15.37 12.61
N ARG A 14 -20.34 -15.41 11.27
CA ARG A 14 -19.73 -16.44 10.42
C ARG A 14 -18.20 -16.43 10.46
N ALA A 15 -17.59 -15.25 10.57
CA ALA A 15 -16.14 -15.13 10.71
C ALA A 15 -15.63 -15.72 12.03
N ARG A 16 -16.39 -15.58 13.14
CA ARG A 16 -16.02 -16.15 14.44
C ARG A 16 -16.12 -17.67 14.48
N MET A 17 -17.11 -18.24 13.79
CA MET A 17 -17.25 -19.70 13.70
C MET A 17 -16.17 -20.36 12.82
N GLN A 18 -15.64 -19.65 11.81
CA GLN A 18 -14.54 -20.18 10.98
C GLN A 18 -13.19 -20.22 11.70
N VAL A 19 -12.94 -19.31 12.64
CA VAL A 19 -11.70 -19.29 13.44
C VAL A 19 -11.67 -20.42 14.47
N ALA A 20 -12.83 -20.86 14.98
CA ALA A 20 -12.93 -21.94 15.96
C ALA A 20 -12.84 -23.36 15.35
N ALA A 21 -12.94 -23.49 14.02
CA ALA A 21 -13.01 -24.78 13.32
C ALA A 21 -11.69 -25.18 12.62
N GLN A 22 -10.57 -24.49 12.90
CA GLN A 22 -9.28 -24.84 12.33
C GLN A 22 -8.49 -25.69 13.36
N PRO A 23 -8.37 -27.02 13.16
CA PRO A 23 -7.54 -27.85 14.01
C PRO A 23 -6.06 -27.52 13.75
N GLN A 24 -5.31 -27.23 14.82
CA GLN A 24 -3.86 -27.04 14.76
C GLN A 24 -3.17 -28.38 14.47
N PRO A 25 -2.32 -28.49 13.43
CA PRO A 25 -1.49 -29.66 13.23
C PRO A 25 -0.10 -29.43 13.83
N GLY A 26 0.31 -30.35 14.70
CA GLY A 26 1.74 -30.68 14.90
C GLY A 26 2.37 -30.19 16.20
N GLU A 27 2.04 -30.83 17.31
CA GLU A 27 2.95 -30.90 18.46
C GLU A 27 4.11 -31.87 18.14
N GLU A 28 5.30 -31.45 18.55
CA GLU A 28 6.62 -32.01 18.29
C GLU A 28 6.78 -33.49 18.68
N GLN A 29 7.33 -34.28 17.76
CA GLN A 29 8.00 -35.55 18.06
C GLN A 29 9.48 -35.27 18.31
N GLU A 30 9.94 -35.41 19.55
CA GLU A 30 11.35 -35.60 19.90
C GLU A 30 11.81 -37.02 19.51
N PRO A 31 12.98 -37.17 18.89
CA PRO A 31 13.78 -38.36 19.07
C PRO A 31 15.12 -38.03 19.72
N VAL A 32 15.40 -38.79 20.78
CA VAL A 32 16.64 -38.88 21.54
C VAL A 32 17.77 -39.37 20.64
N ALA A 33 18.88 -38.63 20.56
CA ALA A 33 20.19 -39.14 20.11
C ALA A 33 21.35 -38.27 20.61
N ALA A 34 22.09 -38.74 21.62
CA ALA A 34 23.51 -38.38 21.82
C ALA A 34 24.34 -39.06 20.72
N PRO A 35 25.52 -38.55 20.27
CA PRO A 35 26.80 -38.74 20.99
C PRO A 35 27.88 -37.64 20.64
N PRO A 36 29.21 -37.89 20.64
CA PRO A 36 30.14 -37.58 21.73
C PRO A 36 31.26 -36.56 21.34
N ALA A 37 32.08 -36.25 22.35
CA ALA A 37 33.50 -35.89 22.25
C ALA A 37 33.91 -34.59 21.54
N THR A 38 34.35 -33.64 22.37
CA THR A 38 35.26 -32.54 22.07
C THR A 38 36.37 -32.95 21.09
N ARG A 39 36.37 -32.37 19.88
CA ARG A 39 37.55 -32.32 19.03
C ARG A 39 37.90 -30.86 18.79
N VAL A 40 38.91 -30.39 19.52
CA VAL A 40 39.57 -29.12 19.27
C VAL A 40 40.16 -29.21 17.86
N ARG A 41 39.66 -28.40 16.93
CA ARG A 41 40.25 -28.25 15.60
C ARG A 41 40.91 -26.88 15.54
N GLU A 42 42.23 -26.93 15.40
CA GLU A 42 43.16 -25.81 15.25
C GLU A 42 42.67 -24.79 14.21
N GLU A 43 42.54 -23.54 14.63
CA GLU A 43 42.23 -22.40 13.78
C GLU A 43 43.49 -21.95 13.02
N GLU A 44 43.52 -22.17 11.71
CA GLU A 44 44.40 -21.42 10.81
C GLU A 44 43.73 -20.08 10.44
N PRO A 45 44.47 -18.95 10.47
CA PRO A 45 43.88 -17.62 10.35
C PRO A 45 43.44 -17.36 8.89
N ARG A 46 42.14 -17.49 8.65
CA ARG A 46 41.53 -17.12 7.37
C ARG A 46 41.38 -15.60 7.32
N LYS A 47 42.15 -14.94 6.45
CA LYS A 47 42.07 -13.49 6.17
C LYS A 47 40.60 -13.06 5.98
N PRO A 48 40.15 -11.94 6.60
CA PRO A 48 38.79 -11.49 6.44
C PRO A 48 38.60 -11.00 5.00
N ALA A 49 37.83 -11.75 4.21
CA ALA A 49 37.27 -11.23 2.97
C ALA A 49 36.30 -10.12 3.36
N VAL A 50 36.69 -8.87 3.15
CA VAL A 50 35.83 -7.71 3.33
C VAL A 50 34.70 -7.85 2.33
N ARG A 51 33.58 -8.39 2.80
CA ARG A 51 32.37 -8.54 2.00
C ARG A 51 31.86 -7.13 1.75
N ALA A 52 32.08 -6.62 0.53
CA ALA A 52 31.52 -5.35 0.11
C ALA A 52 30.00 -5.44 0.25
N VAL A 53 29.46 -4.79 1.29
CA VAL A 53 28.02 -4.68 1.49
C VAL A 53 27.55 -3.67 0.43
N PRO A 54 26.71 -4.06 -0.54
CA PRO A 54 26.19 -3.10 -1.50
C PRO A 54 25.38 -2.06 -0.73
N VAL A 55 25.84 -0.81 -0.77
CA VAL A 55 25.10 0.35 -0.24
C VAL A 55 23.93 0.59 -1.20
N ILE A 56 22.78 0.00 -0.90
CA ILE A 56 21.54 0.28 -1.63
C ILE A 56 21.08 1.67 -1.18
N PRO A 57 21.01 2.66 -2.08
CA PRO A 57 20.53 3.98 -1.71
C PRO A 57 19.11 3.86 -1.14
N PRO A 58 18.77 4.60 -0.07
CA PRO A 58 17.47 4.49 0.56
C PRO A 58 16.40 4.84 -0.49
N ARG A 59 15.44 3.92 -0.69
CA ARG A 59 14.28 4.18 -1.53
C ARG A 59 13.57 5.41 -0.97
N GLN A 60 13.51 6.48 -1.76
CA GLN A 60 12.68 7.63 -1.43
C GLN A 60 11.22 7.17 -1.37
N LYS A 61 10.54 7.55 -0.31
CA LYS A 61 9.15 7.18 -0.06
C LYS A 61 8.24 8.31 -0.52
N ASP A 62 7.15 7.96 -1.18
CA ASP A 62 6.13 8.92 -1.57
C ASP A 62 5.48 9.56 -0.34
N ILE A 63 5.24 10.87 -0.43
CA ILE A 63 4.55 11.64 0.61
C ILE A 63 3.07 11.70 0.27
N ARG A 64 2.23 11.23 1.20
CA ARG A 64 0.76 11.28 1.04
C ARG A 64 0.24 12.71 1.23
N LYS A 65 -0.72 13.09 0.39
CA LYS A 65 -1.48 14.34 0.49
C LYS A 65 -2.97 14.00 0.50
N ASN A 66 -3.71 14.64 1.41
CA ASN A 66 -5.15 14.48 1.52
C ASN A 66 -5.85 15.71 0.93
N VAL A 67 -7.02 15.48 0.33
CA VAL A 67 -7.85 16.53 -0.28
C VAL A 67 -9.27 16.34 0.23
N ASP A 68 -9.87 17.43 0.69
CA ASP A 68 -11.27 17.47 1.08
C ASP A 68 -12.10 17.86 -0.14
N LEU A 69 -13.07 17.01 -0.50
CA LEU A 69 -14.00 17.23 -1.60
C LEU A 69 -15.41 17.29 -1.02
N SER A 70 -16.26 18.18 -1.55
CA SER A 70 -17.69 18.10 -1.26
C SER A 70 -18.28 16.80 -1.84
N PRO A 71 -19.42 16.31 -1.33
CA PRO A 71 -20.07 15.12 -1.89
C PRO A 71 -20.34 15.24 -3.40
N ASP A 72 -20.82 16.41 -3.85
CA ASP A 72 -21.04 16.69 -5.29
C ASP A 72 -19.74 16.60 -6.11
N GLN A 73 -18.64 17.17 -5.61
CA GLN A 73 -17.35 17.11 -6.29
C GLN A 73 -16.83 15.67 -6.38
N ASN A 74 -16.98 14.88 -5.31
CA ASN A 74 -16.56 13.48 -5.29
C ASN A 74 -17.36 12.65 -6.31
N ASP A 75 -18.68 12.84 -6.38
CA ASP A 75 -19.54 12.09 -7.31
C ASP A 75 -19.21 12.44 -8.77
N ARG A 76 -19.08 13.74 -9.07
CA ARG A 76 -18.68 14.22 -10.41
C ARG A 76 -17.31 13.73 -10.82
N LEU A 77 -16.33 13.70 -9.90
CA LEU A 77 -15.01 13.13 -10.17
C LEU A 77 -15.12 11.63 -10.47
N GLY A 78 -15.95 10.90 -9.73
CA GLY A 78 -16.19 9.47 -9.95
C GLY A 78 -16.82 9.18 -11.32
N ASP A 79 -17.77 10.00 -11.77
CA ASP A 79 -18.34 9.90 -13.12
C ASP A 79 -17.29 10.14 -14.20
N TRP A 80 -16.50 11.20 -14.04
CA TRP A 80 -15.40 11.52 -14.95
C TRP A 80 -14.38 10.38 -15.03
N GLN A 81 -13.97 9.79 -13.90
CA GLN A 81 -13.03 8.66 -13.86
C GLN A 81 -13.56 7.44 -14.60
N ARG A 82 -14.85 7.13 -14.45
CA ARG A 82 -15.49 6.04 -15.20
C ARG A 82 -15.48 6.30 -16.71
N ALA A 83 -15.74 7.54 -17.12
CA ALA A 83 -15.65 7.93 -18.54
C ALA A 83 -14.22 7.82 -19.07
N ALA A 84 -13.26 8.41 -18.37
CA ALA A 84 -11.84 8.38 -18.72
C ALA A 84 -11.30 6.95 -18.81
N ALA A 85 -11.69 6.06 -17.88
CA ALA A 85 -11.28 4.65 -17.93
C ALA A 85 -11.77 3.95 -19.20
N ARG A 86 -13.01 4.22 -19.63
CA ARG A 86 -13.56 3.69 -20.88
C ARG A 86 -12.81 4.22 -22.11
N GLU A 87 -12.50 5.51 -22.12
CA GLU A 87 -11.78 6.15 -23.22
C GLU A 87 -10.33 5.66 -23.35
N LEU A 88 -9.65 5.46 -22.22
CA LEU A 88 -8.28 4.97 -22.17
C LEU A 88 -8.17 3.44 -22.33
N GLY A 89 -9.28 2.71 -22.29
CA GLY A 89 -9.30 1.25 -22.36
C GLY A 89 -8.69 0.56 -21.13
N VAL A 90 -8.66 1.24 -19.98
CA VAL A 90 -8.11 0.71 -18.72
C VAL A 90 -9.23 0.28 -17.77
N ALA A 91 -8.92 -0.65 -16.87
CA ALA A 91 -9.91 -1.17 -15.92
C ALA A 91 -10.46 -0.10 -14.98
N ARG A 92 -9.62 0.85 -14.54
CA ARG A 92 -10.00 1.97 -13.68
C ARG A 92 -8.99 3.11 -13.79
N VAL A 93 -9.47 4.32 -13.56
CA VAL A 93 -8.66 5.50 -13.27
C VAL A 93 -8.91 5.84 -11.80
N THR A 94 -7.86 5.92 -10.98
CA THR A 94 -8.01 6.22 -9.55
C THR A 94 -7.87 7.72 -9.28
N ALA A 95 -8.42 8.19 -8.15
CA ALA A 95 -8.21 9.59 -7.73
C ALA A 95 -6.73 9.92 -7.53
N GLN A 96 -5.93 8.95 -7.10
CA GLN A 96 -4.50 9.11 -6.95
C GLN A 96 -3.82 9.35 -8.32
N ASP A 97 -4.13 8.55 -9.34
CA ASP A 97 -3.55 8.71 -10.68
C ASP A 97 -3.86 10.09 -11.26
N VAL A 98 -5.11 10.55 -11.07
CA VAL A 98 -5.55 11.87 -11.49
C VAL A 98 -4.76 12.97 -10.78
N LEU A 99 -4.64 12.89 -9.45
CA LEU A 99 -3.90 13.90 -8.68
C LEU A 99 -2.42 13.92 -9.04
N VAL A 100 -1.79 12.77 -9.25
CA VAL A 100 -0.39 12.69 -9.68
C VAL A 100 -0.22 13.37 -11.04
N ALA A 101 -1.03 13.02 -12.04
CA ALA A 101 -0.95 13.61 -13.38
C ALA A 101 -1.22 15.13 -13.37
N LEU A 102 -2.16 15.59 -12.54
CA LEU A 102 -2.45 17.02 -12.39
C LEU A 102 -1.29 17.77 -11.73
N VAL A 103 -0.65 17.20 -10.71
CA VAL A 103 0.53 17.80 -10.07
C VAL A 103 1.71 17.85 -11.02
N GLU A 104 1.98 16.77 -11.76
CA GLU A 104 3.04 16.76 -12.78
C GLU A 104 2.81 17.84 -13.83
N ARG A 105 1.58 17.96 -14.34
CA ARG A 105 1.23 19.02 -15.30
C ARG A 105 1.36 20.41 -14.70
N LEU A 106 0.90 20.61 -13.47
CA LEU A 106 1.01 21.90 -12.76
C LEU A 106 2.46 22.36 -12.61
N LEU A 107 3.39 21.42 -12.39
CA LEU A 107 4.80 21.72 -12.20
C LEU A 107 5.57 21.87 -13.52
N ALA A 108 5.05 21.32 -14.62
CA ALA A 108 5.69 21.38 -15.94
C ALA A 108 5.20 22.56 -16.81
N ASP A 109 3.96 23.02 -16.61
CA ASP A 109 3.30 24.04 -17.45
C ASP A 109 3.15 25.37 -16.68
N SER A 110 3.90 26.39 -17.11
CA SER A 110 3.91 27.71 -16.46
C SER A 110 2.56 28.44 -16.56
N ASP A 111 1.85 28.28 -17.67
CA ASP A 111 0.57 28.97 -17.89
C ASP A 111 -0.51 28.37 -17.00
N LEU A 112 -0.53 27.04 -16.88
CA LEU A 112 -1.40 26.35 -15.92
C LEU A 112 -1.09 26.79 -14.48
N SER A 113 0.19 26.88 -14.12
CA SER A 113 0.60 27.35 -12.79
C SER A 113 0.07 28.75 -12.49
N GLU A 114 0.20 29.71 -13.42
CA GLU A 114 -0.33 31.06 -13.22
C GLU A 114 -1.86 31.09 -13.13
N GLN A 115 -2.56 30.27 -13.92
CA GLN A 115 -4.01 30.14 -13.82
C GLN A 115 -4.44 29.62 -12.45
N VAL A 116 -3.80 28.56 -11.95
CA VAL A 116 -4.09 28.00 -10.62
C VAL A 116 -3.80 29.03 -9.51
N LYS A 117 -2.70 29.80 -9.60
CA LYS A 117 -2.43 30.88 -8.65
C LYS A 117 -3.53 31.94 -8.64
N LYS A 118 -4.04 32.32 -9.82
CA LYS A 118 -5.13 33.29 -9.95
C LYS A 118 -6.44 32.75 -9.36
N ASP A 119 -6.77 31.49 -9.60
CA ASP A 119 -7.98 30.87 -9.05
C ASP A 119 -7.90 30.77 -7.52
N LEU A 120 -6.74 30.39 -6.97
CA LEU A 120 -6.50 30.37 -5.53
C LEU A 120 -6.59 31.77 -4.91
N HIS A 121 -6.13 32.80 -5.61
CA HIS A 121 -6.28 34.18 -5.16
C HIS A 121 -7.77 34.52 -5.04
N ASN A 122 -8.54 34.33 -6.10
CA ASN A 122 -9.97 34.67 -6.14
C ASN A 122 -10.83 33.87 -5.16
N ALA A 123 -10.43 32.63 -4.84
CA ALA A 123 -11.19 31.77 -3.93
C ALA A 123 -10.92 32.10 -2.44
N ARG A 124 -9.80 32.75 -2.12
CA ARG A 124 -9.32 32.87 -0.74
C ARG A 124 -9.11 34.32 -0.27
N PHE A 125 -8.85 35.25 -1.17
CA PHE A 125 -8.54 36.65 -0.87
C PHE A 125 -9.46 37.58 -1.65
#